data_AF-A0A938GED2-F1
#
_entry.id   AF-A0A938GED2-F1
#
_cell.length_a   1.000
_cell.length_b   1.000
_cell.length_c   1.000
_cell.angle_alpha   90.00
_cell.angle_beta   90.00
_cell.angle_gamma   90.00
#
_symmetry.space_group_name_H-M   'P 1'
#
loop_
_entity.id
_entity.type
_entity.pdbx_description
1 polymer ?
#
loop_
_entity_poly.entity_id
_entity_poly.type
_entity_poly.pdbx_seq_one_letter_code
_entity_poly.pdbx_strand_id
1 'polypeptide(L)'
;MNTGITAINEQVQRASAFVHPLFNELNKIIVGQKYLLERLAIGLLANGHILLEGVPGLAKTLSVKSLAACLNVKFSRLQFTPDMLPADVIGTQIYNPQSGSFTTRQGPIFANLVLADEINRAPAKVQSALLEAMQEKQVTIGEQTFHLQEPFLVLATQNPIEQEGTYPLPEAQVDRFMLKLKIVYPSRAEERQILELMARTTNIPEAQPVVDAEQILSARRVINDIYVDDKVKDYIVDLVCATRDPEPYKIAVKEFIQLGASPRATISLTLAAKAFAFLRGRGYVTPQDVKSIGMDVLRHRVTITYEAEAEDKTSETVIQKIFDELPVP
;
A
#
# COMPACT_ATOMS: atom_id res chain seq x y z
N MET A 1 -26.25 22.19 -0.90
CA MET A 1 -25.33 21.04 -0.76
C MET A 1 -25.21 20.23 -2.07
N ASN A 2 -26.30 19.91 -2.78
CA ASN A 2 -26.25 19.10 -4.01
C ASN A 2 -25.40 19.68 -5.16
N THR A 3 -25.36 20.99 -5.36
CA THR A 3 -24.60 21.63 -6.44
C THR A 3 -23.07 21.44 -6.33
N GLY A 4 -22.53 21.32 -5.11
CA GLY A 4 -21.11 21.07 -4.90
C GLY A 4 -20.71 19.62 -5.23
N ILE A 5 -21.55 18.65 -4.86
CA ILE A 5 -21.28 17.22 -5.12
C ILE A 5 -21.33 16.93 -6.63
N THR A 6 -22.26 17.56 -7.38
CA THR A 6 -22.31 17.40 -8.84
C THR A 6 -21.03 17.92 -9.51
N ALA A 7 -20.52 19.07 -9.08
CA ALA A 7 -19.26 19.63 -9.61
C ALA A 7 -18.06 18.72 -9.29
N ILE A 8 -17.97 18.19 -8.06
CA ILE A 8 -16.91 17.25 -7.67
C ILE A 8 -17.03 15.95 -8.47
N ASN A 9 -18.24 15.43 -8.70
CA ASN A 9 -18.46 14.25 -9.53
C ASN A 9 -17.95 14.46 -10.97
N GLU A 10 -18.23 15.61 -11.58
CA GLU A 10 -17.71 15.92 -12.92
C GLU A 10 -16.19 16.02 -12.95
N GLN A 11 -15.58 16.63 -11.94
CA GLN A 11 -14.13 16.69 -11.79
C GLN A 11 -13.52 15.30 -11.64
N VAL A 12 -14.10 14.45 -10.80
CA VAL A 12 -13.68 13.06 -10.62
C VAL A 12 -13.81 12.30 -11.92
N GLN A 13 -14.94 12.36 -12.63
CA GLN A 13 -15.13 11.66 -13.90
C GLN A 13 -14.08 12.03 -14.95
N ARG A 14 -13.73 13.32 -15.07
CA ARG A 14 -12.67 13.78 -15.96
C ARG A 14 -11.30 13.27 -15.52
N ALA A 15 -10.99 13.39 -14.23
CA ALA A 15 -9.71 12.99 -13.68
C ALA A 15 -9.52 11.46 -13.66
N SER A 16 -10.60 10.68 -13.53
CA SER A 16 -10.59 9.22 -13.50
C SER A 16 -10.60 8.58 -14.90
N ALA A 17 -10.61 9.36 -15.97
CA ALA A 17 -10.69 8.84 -17.34
C ALA A 17 -9.56 7.85 -17.68
N PHE A 18 -8.38 8.00 -17.07
CA PHE A 18 -7.24 7.09 -17.26
C PHE A 18 -7.41 5.74 -16.54
N VAL A 19 -8.32 5.63 -15.56
CA VAL A 19 -8.45 4.44 -14.71
C VAL A 19 -8.84 3.21 -15.54
N HIS A 20 -9.80 3.35 -16.45
CA HIS A 20 -10.23 2.24 -17.29
C HIS A 20 -9.13 1.78 -18.28
N PRO A 21 -8.47 2.67 -19.04
CA PRO A 21 -7.29 2.32 -19.83
C PRO A 21 -6.19 1.62 -19.01
N LEU A 22 -5.87 2.12 -17.82
CA LEU A 22 -4.86 1.54 -16.94
C LEU A 22 -5.18 0.10 -16.56
N PHE A 23 -6.39 -0.16 -16.05
CA PHE A 23 -6.78 -1.53 -15.68
C PHE A 23 -6.90 -2.44 -16.90
N ASN A 24 -7.36 -1.94 -18.04
CA ASN A 24 -7.40 -2.73 -19.27
C ASN A 24 -6.00 -3.17 -19.71
N GLU A 25 -5.01 -2.28 -19.62
CA GLU A 25 -3.62 -2.60 -19.95
C GLU A 25 -3.03 -3.62 -18.96
N LEU A 26 -3.21 -3.40 -17.65
CA LEU A 26 -2.72 -4.32 -16.62
C LEU A 26 -3.34 -5.72 -16.74
N ASN A 27 -4.65 -5.81 -17.05
CA ASN A 27 -5.37 -7.09 -17.18
C ASN A 27 -4.93 -7.91 -18.40
N LYS A 28 -4.17 -7.34 -19.36
CA LYS A 28 -3.58 -8.12 -20.47
C LYS A 28 -2.45 -9.03 -20.01
N ILE A 29 -1.82 -8.69 -18.89
CA ILE A 29 -0.58 -9.31 -18.40
C ILE A 29 -0.84 -10.02 -17.08
N ILE A 30 -1.66 -9.41 -16.23
CA ILE A 30 -1.93 -9.88 -14.88
C ILE A 30 -3.28 -10.57 -14.85
N VAL A 31 -3.28 -11.83 -14.47
CA VAL A 31 -4.48 -12.67 -14.36
C VAL A 31 -4.83 -12.90 -12.90
N GLY A 32 -6.11 -12.78 -12.55
CA GLY A 32 -6.65 -13.16 -11.24
C GLY A 32 -6.25 -12.25 -10.05
N GLN A 33 -5.51 -11.17 -10.29
CA GLN A 33 -5.01 -10.28 -9.22
C GLN A 33 -5.74 -8.94 -9.17
N LYS A 34 -7.05 -8.90 -9.47
CA LYS A 34 -7.84 -7.65 -9.46
C LYS A 34 -7.74 -6.91 -8.14
N TYR A 35 -7.81 -7.64 -7.02
CA TYR A 35 -7.65 -7.09 -5.68
C TYR A 35 -6.30 -6.37 -5.52
N LEU A 36 -5.18 -7.04 -5.85
CA LEU A 36 -3.85 -6.42 -5.75
C LEU A 36 -3.75 -5.16 -6.62
N LEU A 37 -4.15 -5.24 -7.90
CA LEU A 37 -4.06 -4.10 -8.82
C LEU A 37 -4.87 -2.90 -8.32
N GLU A 38 -6.07 -3.15 -7.80
CA GLU A 38 -6.92 -2.11 -7.23
C GLU A 38 -6.25 -1.46 -6.01
N ARG A 39 -5.63 -2.25 -5.13
CA ARG A 39 -4.93 -1.72 -3.96
C ARG A 39 -3.64 -0.99 -4.29
N LEU A 40 -2.91 -1.41 -5.32
CA LEU A 40 -1.76 -0.67 -5.84
C LEU A 40 -2.20 0.71 -6.37
N ALA A 41 -3.30 0.77 -7.14
CA ALA A 41 -3.86 2.04 -7.59
C ALA A 41 -4.29 2.93 -6.43
N ILE A 42 -4.93 2.36 -5.40
CA ILE A 42 -5.32 3.10 -4.18
C ILE A 42 -4.09 3.63 -3.45
N GLY A 43 -3.05 2.82 -3.19
CA GLY A 43 -1.83 3.30 -2.53
C GLY A 43 -1.14 4.40 -3.31
N LEU A 44 -1.10 4.29 -4.64
CA LEU A 44 -0.57 5.32 -5.52
C LEU A 44 -1.38 6.63 -5.44
N LEU A 45 -2.71 6.53 -5.49
CA LEU A 45 -3.63 7.68 -5.45
C LEU A 45 -3.77 8.32 -4.06
N ALA A 46 -3.63 7.54 -3.00
CA ALA A 46 -3.70 8.00 -1.61
C ALA A 46 -2.33 8.40 -1.04
N ASN A 47 -1.26 8.31 -1.85
CA ASN A 47 0.13 8.54 -1.42
C ASN A 47 0.55 7.65 -0.23
N GLY A 48 0.04 6.42 -0.20
CA GLY A 48 0.23 5.46 0.89
C GLY A 48 1.03 4.24 0.47
N HIS A 49 2.01 3.86 1.29
CA HIS A 49 2.83 2.67 1.09
C HIS A 49 2.07 1.40 1.45
N ILE A 50 2.45 0.28 0.83
CA ILE A 50 1.74 -0.99 0.95
C ILE A 50 2.69 -2.06 1.47
N LEU A 51 2.25 -2.80 2.49
CA LEU A 51 2.88 -4.01 2.97
C LEU A 51 2.13 -5.21 2.38
N LEU A 52 2.85 -6.17 1.83
CA LEU A 52 2.28 -7.33 1.16
C LEU A 52 2.78 -8.59 1.83
N GLU A 53 1.85 -9.32 2.43
CA GLU A 53 2.08 -10.64 3.00
C GLU A 53 1.55 -11.69 2.02
N GLY A 54 2.39 -12.68 1.72
CA GLY A 54 1.98 -13.81 0.90
C GLY A 54 3.17 -14.60 0.39
N VAL A 55 2.91 -15.79 -0.13
CA VAL A 55 3.95 -16.68 -0.62
C VAL A 55 4.70 -16.11 -1.85
N PRO A 56 5.93 -16.58 -2.10
CA PRO A 56 6.65 -16.32 -3.35
C PRO A 56 5.86 -16.78 -4.58
N GLY A 57 6.14 -16.17 -5.74
CA GLY A 57 5.60 -16.63 -7.03
C GLY A 57 4.23 -16.07 -7.45
N LEU A 58 3.57 -15.25 -6.61
CA LEU A 58 2.24 -14.67 -6.92
C LEU A 58 2.27 -13.43 -7.82
N ALA A 59 3.17 -13.38 -8.81
CA ALA A 59 3.29 -12.29 -9.78
C ALA A 59 3.38 -10.85 -9.19
N LYS A 60 3.86 -10.71 -7.94
CA LYS A 60 3.96 -9.41 -7.25
C LYS A 60 4.91 -8.45 -7.97
N THR A 61 6.10 -8.94 -8.31
CA THR A 61 7.10 -8.19 -9.08
C THR A 61 6.56 -7.80 -10.46
N LEU A 62 5.86 -8.73 -11.13
CA LEU A 62 5.26 -8.46 -12.43
C LEU A 62 4.17 -7.38 -12.33
N SER A 63 3.36 -7.39 -11.27
CA SER A 63 2.29 -6.41 -11.05
C SER A 63 2.84 -5.00 -10.86
N VAL A 64 3.85 -4.81 -10.01
CA VAL A 64 4.46 -3.49 -9.79
C VAL A 64 5.25 -3.03 -11.02
N LYS A 65 6.00 -3.92 -11.67
CA LYS A 65 6.73 -3.58 -12.90
C LYS A 65 5.78 -3.18 -14.03
N SER A 66 4.67 -3.90 -14.19
CA SER A 66 3.65 -3.59 -15.20
C SER A 66 2.97 -2.26 -14.90
N LEU A 67 2.68 -1.97 -13.61
CA LEU A 67 2.16 -0.67 -13.19
C LEU A 67 3.15 0.45 -13.51
N ALA A 68 4.44 0.29 -13.21
CA ALA A 68 5.45 1.30 -13.54
C ALA A 68 5.54 1.56 -15.05
N ALA A 69 5.49 0.51 -15.86
CA ALA A 69 5.48 0.60 -17.31
C ALA A 69 4.22 1.31 -17.84
N CYS A 70 3.04 0.99 -17.30
CA CYS A 70 1.79 1.67 -17.66
C CYS A 70 1.80 3.17 -17.35
N LEU A 71 2.52 3.57 -16.29
CA LEU A 71 2.66 4.96 -15.84
C LEU A 71 3.86 5.70 -16.49
N ASN A 72 4.69 4.99 -17.27
CA ASN A 72 5.97 5.47 -17.78
C ASN A 72 6.90 6.06 -16.70
N VAL A 73 7.00 5.39 -15.54
CA VAL A 73 7.80 5.85 -14.39
C VAL A 73 8.94 4.89 -14.04
N LYS A 74 9.90 5.38 -13.25
CA LYS A 74 11.03 4.55 -12.82
C LYS A 74 10.58 3.48 -11.84
N PHE A 75 10.95 2.24 -12.13
CA PHE A 75 10.80 1.10 -11.25
C PHE A 75 12.16 0.71 -10.67
N SER A 76 12.17 0.37 -9.38
CA SER A 76 13.33 -0.20 -8.71
C SER A 76 12.92 -1.39 -7.87
N ARG A 77 13.75 -2.45 -7.91
CA ARG A 77 13.57 -3.63 -7.08
C ARG A 77 14.75 -3.74 -6.11
N LEU A 78 14.40 -3.87 -4.84
CA LEU A 78 15.30 -4.03 -3.72
C LEU A 78 15.04 -5.39 -3.08
N GLN A 79 16.04 -6.25 -3.09
CA GLN A 79 16.00 -7.51 -2.36
C GLN A 79 16.71 -7.30 -1.02
N PHE A 80 15.97 -7.44 0.08
CA PHE A 80 16.55 -7.27 1.42
C PHE A 80 17.30 -8.54 1.82
N THR A 81 18.51 -8.37 2.34
CA THR A 81 19.39 -9.46 2.77
C THR A 81 19.97 -9.16 4.17
N PRO A 82 20.40 -10.20 4.92
CA PRO A 82 20.92 -10.01 6.28
C PRO A 82 22.17 -9.14 6.39
N ASP A 83 22.96 -9.06 5.31
CA ASP A 83 24.22 -8.32 5.20
C ASP A 83 24.05 -6.90 4.64
N MET A 84 22.83 -6.53 4.24
CA MET A 84 22.54 -5.23 3.64
C MET A 84 22.84 -4.08 4.62
N LEU A 85 23.34 -2.97 4.10
CA LEU A 85 23.57 -1.74 4.84
C LEU A 85 22.53 -0.67 4.46
N PRO A 86 22.25 0.31 5.33
CA PRO A 86 21.38 1.44 5.00
C PRO A 86 21.82 2.18 3.71
N ALA A 87 23.13 2.25 3.47
CA ALA A 87 23.71 2.85 2.27
C ALA A 87 23.34 2.11 0.97
N ASP A 88 23.01 0.82 1.03
CA ASP A 88 22.57 0.06 -0.15
C ASP A 88 21.13 0.40 -0.55
N VAL A 89 20.34 0.97 0.37
CA VAL A 89 18.97 1.46 0.12
C VAL A 89 19.00 2.92 -0.31
N ILE A 90 19.64 3.76 0.50
CA ILE A 90 19.62 5.22 0.36
C ILE A 90 20.67 5.71 -0.65
N GLY A 91 21.85 5.10 -0.69
CA GLY A 91 22.99 5.56 -1.46
C GLY A 91 24.18 5.93 -0.58
N THR A 92 25.31 6.24 -1.22
CA THR A 92 26.58 6.51 -0.54
C THR A 92 27.43 7.54 -1.30
N GLN A 93 28.41 8.11 -0.62
CA GLN A 93 29.44 8.94 -1.26
C GLN A 93 30.61 8.07 -1.70
N ILE A 94 30.96 8.19 -2.98
CA ILE A 94 32.09 7.49 -3.59
C ILE A 94 33.22 8.49 -3.75
N TYR A 95 34.35 8.22 -3.11
CA TYR A 95 35.58 8.98 -3.30
C TYR A 95 36.14 8.70 -4.70
N ASN A 96 36.39 9.76 -5.47
CA ASN A 96 37.07 9.67 -6.76
C ASN A 96 38.56 10.05 -6.56
N PRO A 97 39.50 9.09 -6.63
CA PRO A 97 40.92 9.36 -6.44
C PRO A 97 41.53 10.30 -7.48
N GLN A 98 40.95 10.38 -8.69
CA GLN A 98 41.49 11.21 -9.77
C GLN A 98 41.23 12.70 -9.53
N SER A 99 40.05 13.04 -9.00
CA SER A 99 39.66 14.42 -8.70
C SER A 99 39.89 14.80 -7.23
N GLY A 100 40.17 13.83 -6.35
CA GLY A 100 40.27 14.05 -4.90
C GLY A 100 38.94 14.45 -4.26
N SER A 101 37.81 14.18 -4.93
CA SER A 101 36.47 14.66 -4.51
C SER A 101 35.51 13.49 -4.24
N PHE A 102 34.54 13.72 -3.36
CA PHE A 102 33.44 12.79 -3.12
C PHE A 102 32.30 13.05 -4.11
N THR A 103 31.75 11.98 -4.69
CA THR A 103 30.59 12.03 -5.58
C THR A 103 29.46 11.20 -5.00
N THR A 104 28.25 11.74 -4.98
CA THR A 104 27.10 11.03 -4.40
C THR A 104 26.52 10.04 -5.40
N ARG A 105 26.43 8.77 -5.02
CA ARG A 105 25.70 7.74 -5.75
C ARG A 105 24.36 7.50 -5.08
N GLN A 106 23.29 7.91 -5.75
CA GLN A 106 21.92 7.68 -5.31
C GLN A 106 21.61 6.19 -5.27
N GLY A 107 20.97 5.76 -4.18
CA GLY A 107 20.53 4.39 -4.00
C GLY A 107 19.29 4.03 -4.84
N PRO A 108 18.91 2.75 -4.82
CA PRO A 108 17.74 2.23 -5.52
C PRO A 108 16.40 2.80 -5.02
N ILE A 109 16.35 3.49 -3.86
CA ILE A 109 15.14 4.17 -3.38
C ILE A 109 14.73 5.36 -4.27
N PHE A 110 15.65 5.89 -5.09
CA PHE A 110 15.40 7.00 -6.03
C PHE A 110 14.69 6.54 -7.30
N ALA A 111 13.50 5.96 -7.14
CA ALA A 111 12.57 5.59 -8.19
C ALA A 111 11.15 5.97 -7.78
N ASN A 112 10.20 5.92 -8.72
CA ASN A 112 8.80 6.22 -8.44
C ASN A 112 8.11 5.05 -7.75
N LEU A 113 8.28 3.83 -8.29
CA LEU A 113 7.76 2.60 -7.69
C LEU A 113 8.93 1.73 -7.22
N VAL A 114 8.96 1.46 -5.91
CA VAL A 114 9.98 0.64 -5.29
C VAL A 114 9.36 -0.63 -4.74
N LEU A 115 9.82 -1.79 -5.22
CA LEU A 115 9.50 -3.09 -4.64
C LEU A 115 10.62 -3.46 -3.65
N ALA A 116 10.30 -3.50 -2.36
CA ALA A 116 11.20 -3.93 -1.30
C ALA A 116 10.85 -5.38 -0.90
N ASP A 117 11.50 -6.35 -1.53
CA ASP A 117 11.27 -7.77 -1.28
C ASP A 117 11.92 -8.22 0.03
N GLU A 118 11.16 -8.99 0.82
CA GLU A 118 11.61 -9.65 2.05
C GLU A 118 12.20 -8.69 3.08
N ILE A 119 11.51 -7.58 3.33
CA ILE A 119 11.96 -6.53 4.26
C ILE A 119 12.34 -7.07 5.65
N ASN A 120 11.72 -8.18 6.07
CA ASN A 120 11.99 -8.89 7.31
C ASN A 120 13.32 -9.66 7.31
N ARG A 121 14.09 -9.72 6.22
CA ARG A 121 15.42 -10.37 6.21
C ARG A 121 16.58 -9.43 6.53
N ALA A 122 16.40 -8.13 6.41
CA ALA A 122 17.47 -7.17 6.73
C ALA A 122 17.43 -6.74 8.20
N PRO A 123 18.57 -6.30 8.76
CA PRO A 123 18.62 -5.74 10.10
C PRO A 123 17.70 -4.52 10.29
N ALA A 124 17.25 -4.29 11.52
CA ALA A 124 16.34 -3.20 11.87
C ALA A 124 16.83 -1.79 11.42
N LYS A 125 18.14 -1.58 11.33
CA LYS A 125 18.72 -0.31 10.83
C LYS A 125 18.42 -0.08 9.34
N VAL A 126 18.48 -1.13 8.53
CA VAL A 126 18.17 -1.06 7.08
C VAL A 126 16.67 -0.86 6.88
N GLN A 127 15.84 -1.58 7.65
CA GLN A 127 14.40 -1.39 7.67
C GLN A 127 14.04 0.06 8.02
N SER A 128 14.68 0.61 9.07
CA SER A 128 14.46 2.00 9.50
C SER A 128 14.83 3.01 8.41
N ALA A 129 15.92 2.80 7.69
CA ALA A 129 16.34 3.67 6.57
C ALA A 129 15.28 3.74 5.46
N LEU A 130 14.69 2.60 5.08
CA LEU A 130 13.58 2.58 4.11
C LEU A 130 12.33 3.29 4.65
N LEU A 131 11.96 3.01 5.90
CA LEU A 131 10.77 3.57 6.54
C LEU A 131 10.88 5.08 6.80
N GLU A 132 12.08 5.58 7.05
CA GLU A 132 12.37 7.01 7.14
C GLU A 132 12.19 7.69 5.78
N ALA A 133 12.78 7.11 4.72
CA ALA A 133 12.61 7.61 3.36
C ALA A 133 11.13 7.63 2.92
N MET A 134 10.35 6.61 3.32
CA MET A 134 8.90 6.55 3.11
C MET A 134 8.16 7.73 3.75
N GLN A 135 8.62 8.16 4.91
CA GLN A 135 7.90 9.13 5.73
C GLN A 135 8.31 10.57 5.47
N GLU A 136 9.61 10.81 5.34
CA GLU A 136 10.18 12.13 5.09
C GLU A 136 10.16 12.52 3.61
N LYS A 137 9.99 11.54 2.70
CA LYS A 137 10.03 11.73 1.23
C LYS A 137 11.34 12.37 0.72
N GLN A 138 12.37 12.31 1.54
CA GLN A 138 13.71 12.79 1.28
C GLN A 138 14.70 11.93 2.04
N VAL A 139 15.95 11.94 1.59
CA VAL A 139 17.06 11.24 2.25
C VAL A 139 18.30 12.12 2.24
N THR A 140 19.12 12.01 3.28
CA THR A 140 20.40 12.74 3.37
C THR A 140 21.55 11.78 3.13
N ILE A 141 22.43 12.12 2.18
CA ILE A 141 23.62 11.34 1.84
C ILE A 141 24.84 12.24 2.03
N GLY A 142 25.67 11.93 3.03
CA GLY A 142 26.71 12.84 3.49
C GLY A 142 26.07 14.11 4.05
N GLU A 143 26.39 15.26 3.45
CA GLU A 143 25.86 16.58 3.85
C GLU A 143 24.70 17.07 2.95
N GLN A 144 24.34 16.33 1.90
CA GLN A 144 23.34 16.75 0.92
C GLN A 144 22.02 16.01 1.11
N THR A 145 20.93 16.76 1.14
CA THR A 145 19.56 16.23 1.17
C THR A 145 18.98 16.15 -0.23
N PHE A 146 18.35 15.02 -0.55
CA PHE A 146 17.74 14.75 -1.84
C PHE A 146 16.28 14.36 -1.67
N HIS A 147 15.39 14.98 -2.43
CA HIS A 147 13.98 14.60 -2.47
C HIS A 147 13.77 13.38 -3.37
N LEU A 148 12.82 12.53 -2.98
CA LEU A 148 12.42 11.36 -3.77
C LEU A 148 11.50 11.77 -4.93
N GLN A 149 11.49 10.96 -5.99
CA GLN A 149 10.74 11.28 -7.21
C GLN A 149 9.24 11.05 -7.01
N GLU A 150 8.40 12.01 -7.35
CA GLU A 150 6.95 11.87 -7.29
C GLU A 150 6.37 11.36 -8.63
N PRO A 151 5.32 10.53 -8.62
CA PRO A 151 4.74 9.87 -7.43
C PRO A 151 5.71 8.83 -6.85
N PHE A 152 5.73 8.72 -5.51
CA PHE A 152 6.58 7.77 -4.78
C PHE A 152 5.73 6.74 -4.03
N LEU A 153 5.86 5.47 -4.40
CA LEU A 153 5.18 4.33 -3.77
C LEU A 153 6.20 3.22 -3.45
N VAL A 154 6.10 2.69 -2.25
CA VAL A 154 6.87 1.52 -1.80
C VAL A 154 5.89 0.39 -1.58
N LEU A 155 6.13 -0.74 -2.25
CA LEU A 155 5.52 -2.02 -1.95
C LEU A 155 6.56 -2.87 -1.23
N ALA A 156 6.40 -3.11 0.07
CA ALA A 156 7.26 -4.01 0.82
C ALA A 156 6.62 -5.39 0.90
N THR A 157 7.41 -6.47 0.76
CA THR A 157 6.92 -7.84 0.93
C THR A 157 7.49 -8.47 2.20
N GLN A 158 6.67 -9.27 2.87
CA GLN A 158 7.07 -10.12 3.98
C GLN A 158 6.70 -11.56 3.65
N ASN A 159 7.66 -12.47 3.84
CA ASN A 159 7.40 -13.90 3.74
C ASN A 159 7.10 -14.46 5.14
N PRO A 160 5.87 -14.95 5.41
CA PRO A 160 5.49 -15.44 6.73
C PRO A 160 6.10 -16.80 7.11
N ILE A 161 6.69 -17.52 6.15
CA ILE A 161 7.13 -18.92 6.33
C ILE A 161 8.61 -19.03 6.72
N GLU A 162 9.45 -18.02 6.45
CA GLU A 162 10.88 -18.05 6.77
C GLU A 162 11.15 -17.78 8.25
N GLN A 163 11.56 -18.81 8.98
CA GLN A 163 11.90 -18.73 10.42
C GLN A 163 13.39 -18.48 10.69
N GLU A 164 14.28 -18.75 9.74
CA GLU A 164 15.73 -18.53 9.93
C GLU A 164 16.15 -17.13 9.46
N GLY A 165 16.79 -16.37 10.36
CA GLY A 165 17.40 -15.08 10.02
C GLY A 165 16.43 -13.95 9.71
N THR A 166 15.18 -14.02 10.20
CA THR A 166 14.19 -12.96 10.02
C THR A 166 14.10 -12.03 11.24
N TYR A 167 14.02 -10.74 10.97
CA TYR A 167 13.81 -9.64 11.88
C TYR A 167 12.39 -9.10 11.65
N PRO A 168 11.39 -9.52 12.45
CA PRO A 168 10.02 -9.04 12.27
C PRO A 168 9.98 -7.52 12.43
N LEU A 169 9.17 -6.86 11.60
CA LEU A 169 8.92 -5.42 11.74
C LEU A 169 8.13 -5.19 13.03
N PRO A 170 8.61 -4.35 13.95
CA PRO A 170 7.82 -3.91 15.10
C PRO A 170 6.51 -3.26 14.65
N GLU A 171 5.48 -3.32 15.49
CA GLU A 171 4.14 -2.77 15.21
C GLU A 171 4.20 -1.29 14.80
N ALA A 172 5.02 -0.49 15.50
CA ALA A 172 5.23 0.92 15.19
C ALA A 172 5.82 1.15 13.78
N GLN A 173 6.55 0.18 13.23
CA GLN A 173 7.08 0.23 11.86
C GLN A 173 6.01 -0.20 10.85
N VAL A 174 5.27 -1.26 11.16
CA VAL A 174 4.16 -1.74 10.35
C VAL A 174 3.05 -0.69 10.20
N ASP A 175 2.76 0.10 11.24
CA ASP A 175 1.77 1.18 11.24
C ASP A 175 2.08 2.31 10.23
N ARG A 176 3.34 2.42 9.75
CA ARG A 176 3.73 3.36 8.69
C ARG A 176 3.20 2.98 7.31
N PHE A 177 2.85 1.71 7.10
CA PHE A 177 2.21 1.27 5.85
C PHE A 177 0.72 1.59 5.89
N MET A 178 0.20 2.19 4.83
CA MET A 178 -1.23 2.51 4.72
C MET A 178 -2.06 1.23 4.69
N LEU A 179 -1.66 0.27 3.85
CA LEU A 179 -2.36 -0.99 3.62
C LEU A 179 -1.46 -2.18 3.93
N LYS A 180 -2.00 -3.22 4.56
CA LYS A 180 -1.44 -4.57 4.58
C LYS A 180 -2.33 -5.50 3.77
N LEU A 181 -1.80 -6.06 2.69
CA LEU A 181 -2.50 -6.94 1.78
C LEU A 181 -2.09 -8.38 2.03
N LYS A 182 -3.06 -9.29 2.10
CA LYS A 182 -2.82 -10.74 2.05
C LYS A 182 -3.21 -11.27 0.69
N ILE A 183 -2.26 -11.88 -0.01
CA ILE A 183 -2.50 -12.48 -1.32
C ILE A 183 -2.49 -13.99 -1.20
N VAL A 184 -3.54 -14.62 -1.74
CA VAL A 184 -3.71 -16.07 -1.81
C VAL A 184 -3.32 -16.60 -3.18
N TYR A 185 -3.19 -17.92 -3.30
CA TYR A 185 -3.01 -18.56 -4.59
C TYR A 185 -4.21 -18.30 -5.52
N PRO A 186 -3.96 -18.17 -6.83
CA PRO A 186 -5.02 -18.05 -7.82
C PRO A 186 -5.91 -19.29 -7.85
N SER A 187 -7.16 -19.11 -8.30
CA SER A 187 -8.07 -20.21 -8.56
C SER A 187 -7.58 -21.08 -9.73
N ARG A 188 -8.08 -22.32 -9.84
CA ARG A 188 -7.77 -23.21 -10.96
C ARG A 188 -8.01 -22.57 -12.34
N ALA A 189 -9.06 -21.75 -12.47
CA ALA A 189 -9.39 -21.08 -13.72
C ALA A 189 -8.38 -19.97 -14.06
N GLU A 190 -7.96 -19.20 -13.06
CA GLU A 190 -6.92 -18.18 -13.20
C GLU A 190 -5.56 -18.84 -13.49
N GLU A 191 -5.23 -19.94 -12.81
CA GLU A 191 -4.00 -20.71 -13.07
C GLU A 191 -3.93 -21.22 -14.51
N ARG A 192 -5.05 -21.71 -15.06
CA ARG A 192 -5.17 -22.11 -16.46
C ARG A 192 -4.88 -20.95 -17.41
N GLN A 193 -5.41 -19.76 -17.11
CA GLN A 193 -5.17 -18.55 -17.90
C GLN A 193 -3.73 -18.05 -17.79
N ILE A 194 -3.13 -18.13 -16.59
CA ILE A 194 -1.70 -17.84 -16.37
C ILE A 194 -0.85 -18.76 -17.26
N LEU A 195 -1.15 -20.07 -17.29
CA LEU A 195 -0.47 -21.02 -18.15
C LEU A 195 -0.59 -20.62 -19.62
N GLU A 196 -1.79 -20.31 -20.12
CA GLU A 196 -2.00 -19.94 -21.53
C GLU A 196 -1.25 -18.68 -21.95
N LEU A 197 -1.12 -17.72 -21.02
CA LEU A 197 -0.48 -16.43 -21.23
C LEU A 197 1.04 -16.48 -21.06
N MET A 198 1.53 -17.19 -20.04
CA MET A 198 2.92 -17.13 -19.57
C MET A 198 3.75 -18.38 -19.89
N ALA A 199 3.13 -19.53 -20.26
CA ALA A 199 3.87 -20.74 -20.63
C ALA A 199 4.44 -20.66 -22.07
N ARG A 200 5.19 -19.58 -22.35
CA ARG A 200 5.83 -19.30 -23.64
C ARG A 200 7.22 -18.73 -23.39
N THR A 201 8.19 -19.10 -24.21
CA THR A 201 9.59 -18.63 -24.07
C THR A 201 9.86 -17.32 -24.82
N THR A 202 8.96 -16.90 -25.70
CA THR A 202 9.06 -15.68 -26.52
C THR A 202 7.70 -14.99 -26.60
N ASN A 203 7.70 -13.70 -26.94
CA ASN A 203 6.50 -12.86 -27.08
C ASN A 203 5.62 -12.81 -25.81
N ILE A 204 6.27 -12.69 -24.65
CA ILE A 204 5.56 -12.42 -23.39
C ILE A 204 4.95 -11.01 -23.50
N PRO A 205 3.66 -10.82 -23.21
CA PRO A 205 3.03 -9.51 -23.26
C PRO A 205 3.72 -8.52 -22.31
N GLU A 206 4.05 -7.34 -22.83
CA GLU A 206 4.62 -6.24 -22.05
C GLU A 206 3.65 -5.07 -21.97
N ALA A 207 3.61 -4.42 -20.80
CA ALA A 207 2.73 -3.28 -20.55
C ALA A 207 3.19 -2.08 -21.35
N GLN A 208 2.26 -1.44 -22.04
CA GLN A 208 2.50 -0.18 -22.74
C GLN A 208 2.19 1.01 -21.83
N PRO A 209 2.89 2.15 -22.00
CA PRO A 209 2.57 3.38 -21.29
C PRO A 209 1.20 3.89 -21.74
N VAL A 210 0.28 4.04 -20.78
CA VAL A 210 -1.11 4.47 -21.01
C VAL A 210 -1.56 5.61 -20.09
N VAL A 211 -0.75 5.94 -19.08
CA VAL A 211 -1.00 7.05 -18.13
C VAL A 211 0.32 7.78 -17.88
N ASP A 212 0.27 9.10 -17.76
CA ASP A 212 1.40 9.91 -17.34
C ASP A 212 1.42 10.13 -15.82
N ALA A 213 2.62 10.26 -15.25
CA ALA A 213 2.81 10.58 -13.82
C ALA A 213 2.03 11.83 -13.36
N GLU A 214 1.96 12.87 -14.21
CA GLU A 214 1.22 14.11 -13.92
C GLU A 214 -0.29 13.89 -13.77
N GLN A 215 -0.86 12.89 -14.46
CA GLN A 215 -2.27 12.53 -14.30
C GLN A 215 -2.52 11.96 -12.90
N ILE A 216 -1.58 11.18 -12.36
CA ILE A 216 -1.64 10.66 -11.00
C ILE A 216 -1.53 11.80 -9.97
N LEU A 217 -0.62 12.76 -10.18
CA LEU A 217 -0.47 13.92 -9.29
C LEU A 217 -1.72 14.82 -9.31
N SER A 218 -2.32 15.00 -10.49
CA SER A 218 -3.57 15.73 -10.65
C SER A 218 -4.74 15.02 -9.98
N ALA A 219 -4.84 13.69 -10.13
CA ALA A 219 -5.85 12.88 -9.46
C ALA A 219 -5.75 12.94 -7.94
N ARG A 220 -4.54 12.94 -7.37
CA ARG A 220 -4.30 13.14 -5.93
C ARG A 220 -4.92 14.44 -5.40
N ARG A 221 -4.86 15.52 -6.18
CA ARG A 221 -5.48 16.81 -5.82
C ARG A 221 -7.00 16.67 -5.76
N VAL A 222 -7.61 16.07 -6.78
CA VAL A 222 -9.07 15.84 -6.82
C VAL A 222 -9.53 14.93 -5.67
N ILE A 223 -8.74 13.94 -5.28
CA ILE A 223 -9.03 13.07 -4.15
C ILE A 223 -9.17 13.85 -2.84
N ASN A 224 -8.36 14.90 -2.63
CA ASN A 224 -8.49 15.74 -1.44
C ASN A 224 -9.87 16.43 -1.37
N ASP A 225 -10.43 16.77 -2.53
CA ASP A 225 -11.72 17.47 -2.66
C ASP A 225 -12.93 16.54 -2.62
N ILE A 226 -12.74 15.21 -2.68
CA ILE A 226 -13.84 14.24 -2.57
C ILE A 226 -14.60 14.43 -1.27
N TYR A 227 -15.92 14.52 -1.39
CA TYR A 227 -16.82 14.77 -0.28
C TYR A 227 -16.92 13.56 0.66
N VAL A 228 -16.87 13.82 1.96
CA VAL A 228 -17.13 12.84 3.02
C VAL A 228 -18.17 13.47 3.94
N ASP A 229 -19.35 12.86 4.00
CA ASP A 229 -20.42 13.28 4.90
C ASP A 229 -19.98 13.14 6.37
N ASP A 230 -20.48 14.02 7.24
CA ASP A 230 -20.08 14.02 8.65
C ASP A 230 -20.41 12.69 9.33
N LYS A 231 -21.52 12.04 8.97
CA LYS A 231 -21.85 10.71 9.48
C LYS A 231 -20.82 9.65 9.10
N VAL A 232 -20.24 9.75 7.90
CA VAL A 232 -19.19 8.82 7.46
C VAL A 232 -17.88 9.11 8.20
N LYS A 233 -17.57 10.38 8.49
CA LYS A 233 -16.42 10.75 9.33
C LYS A 233 -16.57 10.17 10.73
N ASP A 234 -17.73 10.36 11.35
CA ASP A 234 -18.05 9.82 12.67
C ASP A 234 -17.93 8.30 12.67
N TYR A 235 -18.47 7.62 11.64
CA TYR A 235 -18.33 6.17 11.47
C TYR A 235 -16.86 5.71 11.39
N ILE A 236 -15.99 6.43 10.65
CA ILE A 236 -14.55 6.12 10.57
C ILE A 236 -13.87 6.30 11.93
N VAL A 237 -14.23 7.36 12.68
CA VAL A 237 -13.71 7.61 14.02
C VAL A 237 -14.17 6.51 14.97
N ASP A 238 -15.46 6.16 14.95
CA ASP A 238 -16.04 5.11 15.77
C ASP A 238 -15.41 3.75 15.50
N LEU A 239 -15.14 3.41 14.23
CA LEU A 239 -14.40 2.19 13.88
C LEU A 239 -13.04 2.13 14.57
N VAL A 240 -12.27 3.21 14.53
CA VAL A 240 -10.93 3.26 15.14
C VAL A 240 -11.03 3.28 16.66
N CYS A 241 -11.94 4.05 17.23
CA CYS A 241 -12.18 4.11 18.67
C CYS A 241 -12.66 2.77 19.23
N ALA A 242 -13.52 2.04 18.52
CA ALA A 242 -13.95 0.70 18.90
C ALA A 242 -12.80 -0.31 18.99
N THR A 243 -11.71 -0.11 18.23
CA THR A 243 -10.50 -0.94 18.41
C THR A 243 -9.72 -0.62 19.69
N ARG A 244 -9.90 0.56 20.30
CA ARG A 244 -9.17 0.98 21.51
C ARG A 244 -10.01 0.81 22.77
N ASP A 245 -11.28 1.19 22.68
CA ASP A 245 -12.26 1.12 23.75
C ASP A 245 -13.60 0.63 23.16
N PRO A 246 -13.82 -0.69 23.10
CA PRO A 246 -15.05 -1.26 22.53
C PRO A 246 -16.26 -1.21 23.48
N GLU A 247 -16.07 -0.87 24.77
CA GLU A 247 -17.16 -0.87 25.77
C GLU A 247 -18.30 0.10 25.46
N PRO A 248 -18.06 1.37 25.08
CA PRO A 248 -19.12 2.31 24.70
C PRO A 248 -19.97 1.81 23.51
N TYR A 249 -19.35 1.02 22.63
CA TYR A 249 -19.98 0.46 21.44
C TYR A 249 -20.69 -0.88 21.72
N LYS A 250 -20.56 -1.42 22.94
CA LYS A 250 -21.14 -2.71 23.38
C LYS A 250 -20.68 -3.91 22.55
N ILE A 251 -19.45 -3.85 22.02
CA ILE A 251 -18.85 -4.91 21.19
C ILE A 251 -17.97 -5.79 22.08
N ALA A 252 -18.24 -7.08 22.15
CA ALA A 252 -17.52 -8.02 23.02
C ALA A 252 -16.17 -8.44 22.39
N VAL A 253 -15.21 -7.50 22.32
CA VAL A 253 -13.85 -7.72 21.77
C VAL A 253 -12.72 -7.22 22.66
N LYS A 254 -13.02 -6.56 23.80
CA LYS A 254 -12.00 -5.94 24.68
C LYS A 254 -10.92 -6.92 25.13
N GLU A 255 -11.32 -8.14 25.49
CA GLU A 255 -10.42 -9.19 25.99
C GLU A 255 -9.47 -9.72 24.90
N PHE A 256 -9.79 -9.49 23.63
CA PHE A 256 -9.00 -9.98 22.50
C PHE A 256 -8.04 -8.93 21.93
N ILE A 257 -8.10 -7.67 22.39
CA ILE A 257 -7.28 -6.58 21.87
C ILE A 257 -6.23 -6.18 22.90
N GLN A 258 -4.96 -6.36 22.55
CA GLN A 258 -3.82 -5.86 23.33
C GLN A 258 -3.54 -4.39 23.03
N LEU A 259 -3.58 -4.02 21.74
CA LEU A 259 -3.35 -2.66 21.27
C LEU A 259 -4.28 -2.33 20.11
N GLY A 260 -5.03 -1.24 20.24
CA GLY A 260 -5.92 -0.73 19.20
C GLY A 260 -5.21 0.12 18.14
N ALA A 261 -5.91 0.40 17.05
CA ALA A 261 -5.37 1.09 15.89
C ALA A 261 -5.01 2.56 16.19
N SER A 262 -3.89 3.07 15.65
CA SER A 262 -3.44 4.46 15.85
C SER A 262 -4.27 5.49 15.07
N PRO A 263 -4.13 6.81 15.32
CA PRO A 263 -4.80 7.84 14.50
C PRO A 263 -4.42 7.80 13.01
N ARG A 264 -3.30 7.16 12.66
CA ARG A 264 -2.95 6.91 11.25
C ARG A 264 -3.97 6.01 10.56
N ALA A 265 -4.66 5.15 11.30
CA ALA A 265 -5.77 4.36 10.77
C ALA A 265 -6.92 5.25 10.30
N THR A 266 -7.33 6.24 11.08
CA THR A 266 -8.41 7.20 10.72
C THR A 266 -8.08 7.93 9.42
N ILE A 267 -6.84 8.43 9.31
CA ILE A 267 -6.35 9.13 8.11
C ILE A 267 -6.29 8.17 6.91
N SER A 268 -5.72 6.98 7.11
CA SER A 268 -5.57 5.96 6.06
C SER A 268 -6.91 5.45 5.55
N LEU A 269 -7.88 5.19 6.43
CA LEU A 269 -9.25 4.81 6.08
C LEU A 269 -9.89 5.90 5.21
N THR A 270 -9.77 7.16 5.63
CA THR A 270 -10.37 8.29 4.90
C THR A 270 -9.76 8.44 3.51
N LEU A 271 -8.43 8.46 3.39
CA LEU A 271 -7.74 8.62 2.11
C LEU A 271 -7.97 7.42 1.19
N ALA A 272 -7.90 6.19 1.71
CA ALA A 272 -8.15 4.99 0.93
C ALA A 272 -9.62 4.87 0.49
N ALA A 273 -10.58 5.30 1.32
CA ALA A 273 -12.00 5.34 0.94
C ALA A 273 -12.27 6.39 -0.15
N LYS A 274 -11.64 7.57 -0.06
CA LYS A 274 -11.70 8.59 -1.13
C LYS A 274 -11.09 8.08 -2.43
N ALA A 275 -9.91 7.47 -2.39
CA ALA A 275 -9.29 6.85 -3.55
C ALA A 275 -10.15 5.71 -4.13
N PHE A 276 -10.78 4.90 -3.28
CA PHE A 276 -11.71 3.86 -3.73
C PHE A 276 -12.93 4.46 -4.43
N ALA A 277 -13.56 5.50 -3.87
CA ALA A 277 -14.66 6.22 -4.51
C ALA A 277 -14.24 6.83 -5.87
N PHE A 278 -13.03 7.40 -5.94
CA PHE A 278 -12.43 7.92 -7.17
C PHE A 278 -12.30 6.84 -8.26
N LEU A 279 -11.81 5.66 -7.92
CA LEU A 279 -11.72 4.53 -8.86
C LEU A 279 -13.09 4.05 -9.36
N ARG A 280 -14.16 4.31 -8.61
CA ARG A 280 -15.55 4.07 -9.01
C ARG A 280 -16.20 5.26 -9.71
N GLY A 281 -15.45 6.34 -9.99
CA GLY A 281 -15.95 7.55 -10.66
C GLY A 281 -16.91 8.38 -9.79
N ARG A 282 -16.84 8.24 -8.47
CA ARG A 282 -17.68 8.98 -7.52
C ARG A 282 -16.89 10.05 -6.77
N GLY A 283 -17.47 11.24 -6.67
CA GLY A 283 -17.01 12.40 -5.92
C GLY A 283 -17.47 12.45 -4.46
N TYR A 284 -17.98 11.33 -3.93
CA TYR A 284 -18.39 11.19 -2.54
C TYR A 284 -18.10 9.79 -2.02
N VAL A 285 -17.76 9.70 -0.73
CA VAL A 285 -17.50 8.43 -0.01
C VAL A 285 -18.79 7.89 0.60
N THR A 286 -18.95 6.57 0.57
CA THR A 286 -20.03 5.84 1.26
C THR A 286 -19.46 4.95 2.37
N PRO A 287 -20.24 4.56 3.38
CA PRO A 287 -19.79 3.63 4.42
C PRO A 287 -19.30 2.29 3.86
N GLN A 288 -19.87 1.83 2.74
CA GLN A 288 -19.44 0.61 2.09
C GLN A 288 -18.01 0.72 1.53
N ASP A 289 -17.60 1.91 1.08
CA ASP A 289 -16.22 2.16 0.64
C ASP A 289 -15.26 1.94 1.82
N VAL A 290 -15.59 2.48 2.99
CA VAL A 290 -14.83 2.32 4.23
C VAL A 290 -14.74 0.84 4.64
N LYS A 291 -15.85 0.10 4.65
CA LYS A 291 -15.83 -1.34 4.94
C LYS A 291 -14.97 -2.13 3.95
N SER A 292 -15.06 -1.80 2.67
CA SER A 292 -14.37 -2.55 1.59
C SER A 292 -12.85 -2.45 1.68
N ILE A 293 -12.31 -1.33 2.16
CA ILE A 293 -10.87 -1.09 2.39
C ILE A 293 -10.45 -1.27 3.85
N GLY A 294 -11.40 -1.33 4.79
CA GLY A 294 -11.13 -1.23 6.21
C GLY A 294 -10.27 -2.37 6.75
N MET A 295 -10.50 -3.60 6.27
CA MET A 295 -9.66 -4.74 6.66
C MET A 295 -8.20 -4.57 6.25
N ASP A 296 -7.94 -3.99 5.08
CA ASP A 296 -6.58 -3.76 4.57
C ASP A 296 -5.84 -2.67 5.36
N VAL A 297 -6.58 -1.75 5.98
CA VAL A 297 -6.04 -0.67 6.82
C VAL A 297 -5.88 -1.12 8.27
N LEU A 298 -6.79 -1.93 8.81
CA LEU A 298 -6.83 -2.22 10.25
C LEU A 298 -6.07 -3.50 10.66
N ARG A 299 -5.96 -4.51 9.78
CA ARG A 299 -5.44 -5.85 10.15
C ARG A 299 -4.04 -5.86 10.77
N HIS A 300 -3.24 -4.85 10.46
CA HIS A 300 -1.86 -4.68 10.94
C HIS A 300 -1.69 -3.60 11.99
N ARG A 301 -2.79 -3.00 12.42
CA ARG A 301 -2.86 -1.93 13.42
C ARG A 301 -3.55 -2.35 14.71
N VAL A 302 -4.15 -3.54 14.71
CA VAL A 302 -4.78 -4.14 15.89
C VAL A 302 -3.97 -5.35 16.29
N THR A 303 -3.34 -5.28 17.47
CA THR A 303 -2.63 -6.40 18.08
C THR A 303 -3.55 -7.13 19.02
N ILE A 304 -3.55 -8.46 18.92
CA ILE A 304 -4.37 -9.33 19.74
C ILE A 304 -3.65 -9.78 21.00
N THR A 305 -4.40 -10.15 22.03
CA THR A 305 -3.84 -10.73 23.26
C THR A 305 -3.34 -12.15 23.04
N TYR A 306 -2.45 -12.62 23.92
CA TYR A 306 -1.95 -14.00 23.87
C TYR A 306 -3.09 -15.00 24.08
N GLU A 307 -4.07 -14.67 24.91
CA GLU A 307 -5.27 -15.47 25.13
C GLU A 307 -6.10 -15.60 23.84
N ALA A 308 -6.23 -14.52 23.06
CA ALA A 308 -6.91 -14.56 21.78
C ALA A 308 -6.16 -15.43 20.76
N GLU A 309 -4.82 -15.36 20.73
CA GLU A 309 -4.00 -16.26 19.90
C GLU A 309 -4.20 -17.73 20.29
N ALA A 310 -4.26 -18.03 21.59
CA ALA A 310 -4.51 -19.38 22.10
C ALA A 310 -5.91 -19.92 21.76
N GLU A 311 -6.87 -19.03 21.48
CA GLU A 311 -8.22 -19.36 20.99
C GLU A 311 -8.33 -19.35 19.44
N ASP A 312 -7.21 -19.38 18.73
CA ASP A 312 -7.15 -19.31 17.25
C ASP A 312 -7.83 -18.05 16.66
N LYS A 313 -7.93 -16.96 17.44
CA LYS A 313 -8.44 -15.68 16.95
C LYS A 313 -7.32 -14.90 16.29
N THR A 314 -7.70 -14.16 15.25
CA THR A 314 -6.79 -13.26 14.53
C THR A 314 -7.26 -11.82 14.65
N SER A 315 -6.37 -10.87 14.36
CA SER A 315 -6.76 -9.46 14.24
C SER A 315 -7.90 -9.26 13.24
N GLU A 316 -7.90 -10.03 12.15
CA GLU A 316 -8.96 -10.01 11.12
C GLU A 316 -10.30 -10.46 11.68
N THR A 317 -10.33 -11.50 12.53
CA THR A 317 -11.56 -11.97 13.20
C THR A 317 -12.14 -10.88 14.11
N VAL A 318 -11.29 -10.21 14.88
CA VAL A 318 -11.70 -9.12 15.78
C VAL A 318 -12.24 -7.93 14.99
N ILE A 319 -11.54 -7.52 13.94
CA ILE A 319 -11.95 -6.40 13.08
C ILE A 319 -13.25 -6.72 12.34
N GLN A 320 -13.43 -7.96 11.86
CA GLN A 320 -14.65 -8.38 11.20
C GLN A 320 -15.85 -8.26 12.15
N LYS A 321 -15.70 -8.69 13.40
CA LYS A 321 -16.73 -8.53 14.42
C LYS A 321 -17.09 -7.06 14.67
N ILE A 322 -16.09 -6.16 14.69
CA ILE A 322 -16.34 -4.71 14.78
C ILE A 322 -17.13 -4.20 13.56
N PHE A 323 -16.79 -4.64 12.34
CA PHE A 323 -17.53 -4.23 11.14
C PHE A 323 -18.98 -4.72 11.08
N ASP A 324 -19.25 -5.88 11.70
CA ASP A 324 -20.57 -6.50 11.71
C ASP A 324 -21.48 -5.92 12.81
N GLU A 325 -20.92 -5.60 13.98
CA GLU A 325 -21.68 -5.09 15.13
C GLU A 325 -21.80 -3.56 15.16
N LEU A 326 -20.85 -2.81 14.57
CA LEU A 326 -20.90 -1.36 14.55
C LEU A 326 -21.96 -0.87 13.52
N PRO A 327 -22.95 -0.07 13.95
CA PRO A 327 -24.03 0.37 13.08
C PRO A 327 -23.52 1.26 11.95
N VAL A 328 -24.10 1.09 10.76
CA VAL A 328 -23.82 1.90 9.58
C VAL A 328 -24.79 3.10 9.55
N PRO A 329 -24.31 4.33 9.34
CA PRO A 329 -25.12 5.56 9.51
C PRO A 329 -26.09 5.95 8.37
#